data_AF-A0A164HRD1-F1
#
_entry.id   AF-A0A164HRD1-F1
#
_cell.length_a   1.000
_cell.length_b   1.000
_cell.length_c   1.000
_cell.angle_alpha   90.00
_cell.angle_beta   90.00
_cell.angle_gamma   90.00
#
_symmetry.space_group_name_H-M   'P 1'
#
loop_
_entity.id
_entity.type
_entity.pdbx_description
1 polymer ?
#
loop_
_entity_poly.entity_id
_entity_poly.type
_entity_poly.pdbx_seq_one_letter_code
_entity_poly.pdbx_strand_id
1 'polypeptide(L)'
;MATRMAALIESGAFLPGQRLPSVRDTAAQEGVSVSTAMQAFRWLEDKGLAHAKPKAGYFVRKQRQRIALPLVGQTPSHSLPLVPRSRADVLD
;
A
#
# COMPACT_ATOMS: atom_id res chain seq x y z
N MET A 1 -18.99 1.36 -10.90
CA MET A 1 -17.97 2.40 -10.65
C MET A 1 -16.82 1.92 -9.75
N ALA A 2 -17.03 1.61 -8.46
CA ALA A 2 -15.94 1.27 -7.52
C ALA A 2 -14.97 0.18 -8.05
N THR A 3 -15.50 -0.92 -8.58
CA THR A 3 -14.70 -2.00 -9.18
C THR A 3 -13.83 -1.53 -10.34
N ARG A 4 -14.31 -0.58 -11.15
CA ARG A 4 -13.55 0.00 -12.28
C ARG A 4 -12.37 0.84 -11.78
N MET A 5 -12.59 1.68 -10.75
CA MET A 5 -11.48 2.43 -10.14
C MET A 5 -10.46 1.50 -9.49
N ALA A 6 -10.91 0.44 -8.83
CA ALA A 6 -10.02 -0.56 -8.24
C ALA A 6 -9.13 -1.18 -9.31
N ALA A 7 -9.71 -1.62 -10.43
CA ALA A 7 -8.96 -2.17 -11.55
C ALA A 7 -7.90 -1.19 -12.10
N LEU A 8 -8.21 0.12 -12.19
CA LEU A 8 -7.24 1.14 -12.63
C LEU A 8 -6.11 1.34 -11.62
N ILE A 9 -6.39 1.30 -10.32
CA ILE A 9 -5.36 1.40 -9.28
C ILE A 9 -4.47 0.16 -9.31
N GLU A 10 -5.07 -1.03 -9.40
CA GLU A 10 -4.37 -2.31 -9.45
C GLU A 10 -3.56 -2.48 -10.73
N SER A 11 -4.03 -1.96 -11.87
CA SER A 11 -3.28 -1.94 -13.13
C SER A 11 -2.11 -0.94 -13.13
N GLY A 12 -1.96 -0.14 -12.08
CA GLY A 12 -0.92 0.88 -11.98
C GLY A 12 -1.20 2.14 -12.80
N ALA A 13 -2.44 2.37 -13.24
CA ALA A 13 -2.82 3.64 -13.89
C ALA A 13 -2.67 4.83 -12.91
N PHE A 14 -2.74 4.54 -11.61
CA PHE A 14 -2.33 5.45 -10.56
C PHE A 14 -1.20 4.85 -9.73
N LEU A 15 -0.12 5.62 -9.55
CA LEU A 15 1.02 5.19 -8.76
C LEU A 15 0.73 5.26 -7.25
N PRO A 16 1.36 4.39 -6.44
CA PRO A 16 1.32 4.49 -5.00
C PRO A 16 1.65 5.90 -4.46
N GLY A 17 0.73 6.48 -3.68
CA GLY A 17 0.86 7.84 -3.15
C GLY A 17 0.39 8.95 -4.09
N GLN A 18 0.03 8.64 -5.33
CA GLN A 18 -0.56 9.60 -6.26
C GLN A 18 -1.96 10.01 -5.79
N ARG A 19 -2.31 11.27 -6.06
CA ARG A 19 -3.65 11.81 -5.80
C ARG A 19 -4.64 11.22 -6.81
N LEU A 20 -5.78 10.75 -6.31
CA LEU A 20 -6.92 10.36 -7.14
C LEU A 20 -7.72 11.60 -7.57
N PRO A 21 -8.54 11.51 -8.64
CA PRO A 21 -9.50 12.55 -8.97
C PRO A 21 -10.41 12.87 -7.78
N SER A 22 -10.94 14.10 -7.71
CA SER A 22 -11.85 14.43 -6.63
C SER A 22 -13.15 13.63 -6.74
N VAL A 23 -13.85 13.47 -5.63
CA VAL A 23 -15.17 12.82 -5.61
C VAL A 23 -16.14 13.51 -6.59
N ARG A 24 -16.09 14.84 -6.69
CA ARG A 24 -16.97 15.62 -7.58
C ARG A 24 -16.61 15.43 -9.04
N ASP A 25 -15.32 15.47 -9.38
CA ASP A 25 -14.88 15.24 -10.77
C ASP A 25 -15.23 13.83 -11.21
N THR A 26 -15.04 12.86 -10.32
CA THR A 26 -15.39 11.46 -10.55
C THR A 26 -16.89 11.27 -10.73
N ALA A 27 -17.71 11.94 -9.92
CA ALA A 27 -19.16 11.90 -10.04
C ALA A 27 -19.63 12.49 -11.39
N ALA A 28 -19.05 13.61 -11.79
CA ALA A 28 -19.35 14.26 -13.06
C ALA A 28 -18.93 13.39 -14.27
N GLN A 29 -17.70 12.85 -14.24
CA GLN A 29 -17.16 12.02 -15.32
C GLN A 29 -17.95 10.73 -15.54
N GLU A 30 -18.50 10.14 -14.48
CA GLU A 30 -19.23 8.89 -14.54
C GLU A 30 -20.76 9.07 -14.56
N GLY A 31 -21.26 10.31 -14.51
CA GLY A 31 -22.69 10.61 -14.54
C GLY A 31 -23.47 10.09 -13.33
N VAL A 32 -22.83 10.02 -12.15
CA VAL A 32 -23.45 9.52 -10.92
C VAL A 32 -23.59 10.62 -9.86
N SER A 33 -24.42 10.40 -8.86
CA SER A 33 -24.51 11.33 -7.73
C SER A 33 -23.22 11.38 -6.92
N VAL A 34 -22.92 12.54 -6.33
CA VAL A 34 -21.74 12.73 -5.45
C VAL A 34 -21.76 11.73 -4.29
N SER A 35 -22.94 11.41 -3.74
CA SER A 35 -23.09 10.40 -2.69
C SER A 35 -22.66 9.01 -3.14
N THR A 36 -22.95 8.64 -4.39
CA THR A 36 -22.53 7.36 -5.00
C THR A 36 -21.02 7.33 -5.20
N ALA A 37 -20.44 8.42 -5.70
CA ALA A 37 -18.99 8.54 -5.79
C ALA A 37 -18.34 8.44 -4.41
N MET A 38 -18.85 9.13 -3.38
CA MET A 38 -18.35 9.03 -2.01
C MET A 38 -18.39 7.58 -1.49
N GLN A 39 -19.46 6.83 -1.75
CA GLN A 39 -19.52 5.41 -1.38
C GLN A 39 -18.45 4.58 -2.09
N ALA A 40 -18.20 4.85 -3.38
CA ALA A 40 -17.13 4.17 -4.12
C ALA A 40 -15.74 4.45 -3.53
N PHE A 41 -15.45 5.71 -3.17
CA PHE A 41 -14.18 6.07 -2.53
C PHE A 41 -14.01 5.43 -1.15
N ARG A 42 -15.07 5.40 -0.32
CA ARG A 42 -15.04 4.66 0.96
C ARG A 42 -14.77 3.18 0.76
N TRP A 43 -15.42 2.56 -0.23
CA TRP A 43 -15.16 1.16 -0.55
C TRP A 43 -13.70 0.90 -0.96
N LEU A 44 -13.06 1.83 -1.69
CA LEU A 44 -11.63 1.74 -2.01
C LEU A 44 -10.74 1.89 -0.76
N GLU A 45 -11.14 2.72 0.21
CA GLU A 45 -10.45 2.81 1.51
C GLU A 45 -10.55 1.52 2.31
N ASP A 46 -11.75 0.94 2.39
CA ASP A 46 -12.02 -0.32 3.09
C ASP A 46 -11.20 -1.48 2.49
N LYS A 47 -10.99 -1.45 1.16
CA LYS A 47 -10.12 -2.41 0.45
C LYS A 47 -8.62 -2.11 0.60
N GLY A 48 -8.25 -1.01 1.23
CA GLY A 48 -6.85 -0.60 1.37
C GLY A 48 -6.19 -0.13 0.09
N LEU A 49 -6.97 0.20 -0.95
CA LEU A 49 -6.48 0.70 -2.24
C LEU A 49 -6.26 2.23 -2.21
N ALA A 50 -7.07 2.94 -1.42
CA ALA A 50 -6.98 4.39 -1.26
C ALA A 50 -6.96 4.81 0.21
N HIS A 51 -6.62 6.07 0.46
CA HIS A 51 -6.77 6.72 1.77
C HIS A 51 -7.08 8.21 1.59
N ALA A 52 -7.99 8.72 2.41
CA ALA A 52 -8.29 10.13 2.52
C ALA A 52 -7.23 10.86 3.33
N LYS A 53 -6.88 12.05 2.87
CA LYS A 53 -6.15 13.05 3.64
C LYS A 53 -7.08 14.25 3.87
N PRO A 54 -7.32 14.65 5.13
CA PRO A 54 -8.16 15.80 5.44
C PRO A 54 -7.74 17.03 4.63
N LYS A 55 -8.71 17.71 4.00
CA LYS A 55 -8.53 18.90 3.15
C LYS A 55 -7.71 18.69 1.85
N ALA A 56 -7.13 17.51 1.61
CA ALA A 56 -6.32 17.22 0.42
C ALA A 56 -6.99 16.25 -0.57
N GLY A 57 -7.91 15.40 -0.10
CA GLY A 57 -8.65 14.45 -0.94
C GLY A 57 -8.11 13.02 -0.80
N TYR A 58 -8.30 12.19 -1.83
CA TYR A 58 -7.93 10.78 -1.81
C TYR A 58 -6.61 10.50 -2.52
N PHE A 59 -5.86 9.54 -2.00
CA PHE A 59 -4.55 9.14 -2.51
C PHE A 59 -4.45 7.62 -2.56
N VAL A 60 -3.79 7.09 -3.58
CA VAL A 60 -3.52 5.65 -3.70
C VAL A 60 -2.65 5.21 -2.52
N ARG A 61 -3.05 4.13 -1.84
CA ARG A 61 -2.23 3.56 -0.77
C ARG A 61 -1.00 2.90 -1.35
N LYS A 62 0.12 2.98 -0.62
CA LYS A 62 1.26 2.13 -0.91
C LYS A 62 0.91 0.70 -0.54
N GLN A 63 0.82 -0.18 -1.56
CA GLN A 63 0.68 -1.61 -1.35
C GLN A 63 1.87 -2.04 -0.47
N ARG A 64 1.61 -2.41 0.78
CA ARG A 64 2.65 -3.01 1.61
C ARG A 64 2.97 -4.33 0.94
N GLN A 65 4.16 -4.47 0.36
CA GLN A 65 4.60 -5.76 -0.17
C GLN A 65 4.42 -6.78 0.95
N ARG A 66 3.54 -7.74 0.72
CA ARG A 66 3.27 -8.79 1.68
C ARG A 66 4.51 -9.67 1.65
N ILE A 67 5.41 -9.43 2.60
CA ILE A 67 6.60 -10.25 2.77
C ILE A 67 6.08 -11.67 2.99
N ALA A 68 6.44 -12.60 2.12
CA ALA A 68 6.13 -14.00 2.35
C ALA A 68 6.74 -14.38 3.69
N LEU A 69 5.93 -14.94 4.59
CA LEU A 69 6.47 -15.56 5.78
C LEU A 69 7.47 -16.62 5.30
N PRO A 70 8.68 -16.68 5.87
CA PRO A 70 9.59 -17.77 5.54
C PRO A 70 8.83 -19.08 5.76
N LEU A 71 8.88 -19.97 4.75
CA LEU A 71 8.29 -21.29 4.86
C LEU A 71 8.88 -21.94 6.12
N VAL A 72 8.04 -22.22 7.12
CA VAL A 72 8.46 -22.89 8.35
C VAL A 72 9.13 -24.19 7.95
N GLY A 73 10.44 -24.30 8.20
CA GLY A 73 11.18 -25.54 7.91
C GLY A 73 12.62 -25.41 7.40
N GLN A 74 13.24 -24.23 7.39
CA GLN A 74 14.68 -24.14 7.05
C GLN A 74 15.44 -23.34 8.10
N THR A 75 15.58 -23.90 9.29
CA THR A 75 16.76 -23.60 10.11
C THR A 75 17.99 -24.01 9.29
N PRO A 76 18.99 -23.15 9.07
CA PRO A 76 20.27 -23.63 8.55
C PRO A 76 20.75 -24.76 9.47
N SER A 77 20.95 -25.95 8.91
CA SER A 77 21.36 -27.15 9.67
C SER A 77 22.73 -27.02 10.34
N HIS A 78 23.45 -25.93 10.06
CA HIS A 78 24.70 -25.60 10.71
C HIS A 78 24.56 -24.21 11.36
N SER A 79 24.70 -24.17 12.68
CA SER A 79 24.93 -22.93 13.41
C SER A 79 26.22 -22.29 12.91
N LEU A 80 26.16 -21.07 12.37
CA LEU A 80 27.37 -20.30 12.10
C LEU A 80 28.06 -20.03 13.45
N PRO A 81 29.33 -20.40 13.63
CA PRO A 81 30.05 -20.04 14.84
C PRO A 81 30.10 -18.52 14.92
N LEU A 82 29.40 -17.94 15.90
CA LEU A 82 29.59 -16.55 16.28
C LEU A 82 31.01 -16.46 16.85
N VAL A 83 31.97 -16.03 16.05
CA VAL A 83 33.31 -15.72 16.53
C VAL A 83 33.16 -14.52 17.47
N PRO A 84 33.38 -14.66 18.79
CA PRO A 84 33.36 -13.52 19.69
C PRO A 84 34.47 -12.58 19.24
N ARG A 85 34.14 -11.37 18.81
CA ARG A 85 35.17 -10.35 18.60
C ARG A 85 35.74 -10.01 19.98
N SER A 86 36.97 -10.47 20.22
CA SER A 86 37.74 -10.10 21.40
C SER A 86 37.93 -8.58 21.42
N ARG A 87 37.76 -7.96 22.59
CA ARG A 87 37.95 -6.52 22.83
C ARG A 87 39.44 -6.12 22.89
N ALA A 88 40.36 -7.06 22.70
CA ALA A 88 41.79 -6.84 22.89
C ALA A 88 42.51 -6.16 21.69
N ASP A 89 41.92 -6.13 20.49
CA ASP A 89 42.55 -5.52 19.29
C ASP A 89 42.34 -4.00 19.16
N VAL A 90 42.41 -3.23 20.26
CA VAL A 90 42.28 -1.75 20.21
C VAL A 90 43.52 -1.02 20.75
N LEU A 91 44.60 -1.73 21.10
CA LEU A 91 45.85 -1.08 21.53
C LEU A 91 47.07 -1.77 20.90
N ASP A 92 47.36 -1.39 19.66
CA ASP A 92 48.70 -1.10 19.13
C ASP A 92 48.55 0.02 18.08
#